data_AF-A0A511BMQ1-F1
#
_entry.id   AF-A0A511BMQ1-F1
#
_cell.length_a   1.000
_cell.length_b   1.000
_cell.length_c   1.000
_cell.angle_alpha   90.00
_cell.angle_beta   90.00
_cell.angle_gamma   90.00
#
_symmetry.space_group_name_H-M   'P 1'
#
loop_
_entity.id
_entity.type
_entity.pdbx_description
1 polymer ?
#
loop_
_entity_poly.entity_id
_entity_poly.type
_entity_poly.pdbx_seq_one_letter_code
_entity_poly.pdbx_strand_id
1 'polypeptide(L)'
;MKHPCLFLSLLALANGAASVALADPRAKCGKEPAAPSISTGDATHFNASVDRFKAYEKEARSYNSCVVTQAQKEEQAISEEAKERIGKVHAVTVAVQQRIATNFSHISSELSAAGKKLGHK
;
A
#
# COMPACT_ATOMS: atom_id res chain seq x y z
N MET A 1 1.31 10.35 55.98
CA MET A 1 0.81 9.53 54.85
C MET A 1 1.34 10.14 53.56
N LYS A 2 2.33 9.52 52.91
CA LYS A 2 2.93 9.96 51.64
C LYS A 2 2.73 8.84 50.63
N HIS A 3 1.90 9.07 49.62
CA HIS A 3 1.73 8.14 48.50
C HIS A 3 2.74 8.50 47.41
N PRO A 4 3.58 7.57 46.95
CA PRO A 4 4.40 7.81 45.76
C PRO A 4 3.51 7.71 44.53
N CYS A 5 3.54 8.76 43.70
CA CYS A 5 2.91 8.76 42.40
C CYS A 5 3.70 7.81 41.49
N LEU A 6 3.12 6.62 41.26
CA LEU A 6 3.58 5.64 40.29
C LEU A 6 3.62 6.29 38.89
N PHE A 7 4.83 6.59 38.42
CA PHE A 7 5.09 6.87 37.01
C PHE A 7 4.87 5.58 36.22
N LEU A 8 3.69 5.47 35.61
CA LEU A 8 3.33 4.41 34.68
C LEU A 8 4.03 4.71 33.34
N SER A 9 5.20 4.12 33.11
CA SER A 9 5.89 4.17 31.82
C SER A 9 5.05 3.48 30.75
N LEU A 10 4.47 4.25 29.83
CA LEU A 10 3.92 3.71 28.58
C LEU A 10 5.08 3.18 27.73
N LEU A 11 5.21 1.85 27.61
CA LEU A 11 5.93 1.25 26.49
C LEU A 11 5.06 1.41 25.24
N ALA A 12 5.46 2.33 24.37
CA ALA A 12 4.97 2.35 22.99
C ALA A 12 5.52 1.10 22.27
N LEU A 13 4.65 0.12 22.03
CA LEU A 13 4.90 -0.95 21.06
C LEU A 13 4.92 -0.32 19.67
N ALA A 14 6.09 0.15 19.24
CA ALA A 14 6.36 0.52 17.86
C ALA A 14 6.34 -0.77 17.03
N ASN A 15 5.16 -1.18 16.59
CA ASN A 15 5.00 -2.24 15.61
C ASN A 15 5.50 -1.66 14.28
N GLY A 16 6.78 -1.86 13.98
CA GLY A 16 7.42 -1.38 12.77
C GLY A 16 6.73 -1.97 11.54
N ALA A 17 5.79 -1.22 10.97
CA ALA A 17 5.37 -1.47 9.60
C ALA A 17 6.60 -1.22 8.73
N ALA A 18 7.11 -2.27 8.08
CA ALA A 18 8.06 -2.10 6.99
C ALA A 18 7.33 -1.28 5.92
N SER A 19 7.63 0.02 5.84
CA SER A 19 7.15 0.86 4.75
C SER A 19 7.83 0.36 3.48
N VAL A 20 7.04 -0.15 2.54
CA VAL A 20 7.51 -0.36 1.17
C VAL A 20 7.82 1.04 0.62
N ALA A 21 9.09 1.31 0.35
CA ALA A 21 9.49 2.60 -0.20
C ALA A 21 8.90 2.74 -1.60
N LEU A 22 8.06 3.75 -1.80
CA LEU A 22 7.45 4.05 -3.10
C LEU A 22 8.54 4.42 -4.11
N ALA A 23 8.58 3.73 -5.25
CA ALA A 23 9.50 4.11 -6.32
C ALA A 23 9.11 5.47 -6.92
N ASP A 24 10.09 6.37 -7.13
CA ASP A 24 9.83 7.64 -7.85
C ASP A 24 9.54 7.33 -9.33
N PRO A 25 8.31 7.59 -9.83
CA PRO A 25 7.94 7.27 -11.21
C PRO A 25 8.72 8.09 -12.26
N ARG A 26 9.41 9.17 -11.84
CA ARG A 26 10.22 10.02 -12.72
C ARG A 26 11.63 9.49 -12.95
N ALA A 27 12.12 8.59 -12.08
CA ALA A 27 13.53 8.18 -12.05
C ALA A 27 14.07 7.63 -13.38
N LYS A 28 13.19 7.12 -14.25
CA LYS A 28 13.53 6.54 -15.57
C LYS A 28 13.05 7.37 -16.76
N CYS A 29 12.49 8.55 -16.52
CA CYS A 29 11.86 9.37 -17.57
C CYS A 29 12.71 10.54 -18.05
N GLY A 30 13.95 10.65 -17.54
CA GLY A 30 14.83 11.78 -17.86
C GLY A 30 14.39 13.06 -17.14
N LYS A 31 14.78 14.20 -17.69
CA LYS A 31 14.49 15.51 -17.11
C LYS A 31 13.14 16.02 -17.62
N GLU A 32 12.33 16.55 -16.71
CA GLU A 32 11.12 17.29 -17.08
C GLU A 32 11.48 18.52 -17.93
N PRO A 33 10.88 18.69 -19.12
CA PRO A 33 11.16 19.84 -19.97
C PRO A 33 10.62 21.13 -19.31
N ALA A 34 11.40 22.20 -19.39
CA ALA A 34 10.99 23.49 -18.86
C ALA A 34 10.06 24.21 -19.84
N ALA A 35 8.96 24.77 -19.33
CA ALA A 35 8.05 25.56 -20.16
C ALA A 35 8.76 26.80 -20.75
N PRO A 36 8.62 27.08 -22.05
CA PRO A 36 9.24 28.23 -22.68
C PRO A 36 8.50 29.53 -22.36
N SER A 37 9.19 30.66 -22.41
CA SER A 37 8.55 31.98 -22.37
C SER A 37 7.93 32.37 -23.73
N ILE A 38 6.80 33.06 -23.68
CA ILE A 38 6.09 33.55 -24.87
C ILE A 38 6.36 35.05 -25.02
N SER A 39 6.79 35.48 -26.21
CA SER A 39 6.94 36.88 -26.56
C SER A 39 5.81 37.32 -27.48
N THR A 40 5.23 38.49 -27.19
CA THR A 40 4.11 39.07 -27.94
C THR A 40 4.43 40.45 -28.53
N GLY A 41 5.70 40.88 -28.47
CA GLY A 41 6.12 42.22 -28.87
C GLY A 41 6.11 42.46 -30.39
N ASP A 42 6.46 41.44 -31.17
CA ASP A 42 6.36 41.48 -32.63
C ASP A 42 6.16 40.08 -33.23
N ALA A 43 5.85 40.05 -34.53
CA ALA A 43 5.55 38.81 -35.26
C ALA A 43 6.74 37.84 -35.30
N THR A 44 7.97 38.33 -35.39
CA THR A 44 9.17 37.49 -35.46
C THR A 44 9.38 36.76 -34.14
N HIS A 45 9.34 37.50 -33.03
CA HIS A 45 9.48 36.94 -31.69
C HIS A 45 8.30 36.03 -31.31
N PHE A 46 7.09 36.37 -31.73
CA PHE A 46 5.92 35.53 -31.55
C PHE A 46 6.04 34.20 -32.30
N ASN A 47 6.43 34.22 -33.57
CA ASN A 47 6.64 33.01 -34.36
C ASN A 47 7.73 32.11 -33.76
N ALA A 48 8.84 32.69 -33.29
CA ALA A 48 9.87 31.95 -32.55
C ALA A 48 9.34 31.33 -31.24
N SER A 49 8.39 31.99 -30.55
CA SER A 49 7.69 31.42 -29.40
C SER A 49 6.76 30.27 -29.78
N VAL A 50 6.10 30.31 -30.93
CA VAL A 50 5.29 29.20 -31.45
C VAL A 50 6.16 27.96 -31.70
N ASP A 51 7.35 28.12 -32.28
CA ASP A 51 8.25 26.99 -32.52
C ASP A 51 8.80 26.40 -31.23
N ARG A 52 9.18 27.24 -30.26
CA ARG A 52 9.58 26.78 -28.92
C ARG A 52 8.45 26.05 -28.20
N PHE A 53 7.22 26.53 -28.31
CA PHE A 53 6.06 25.86 -27.75
C PHE A 53 5.84 24.47 -28.36
N LYS A 54 5.91 24.34 -29.69
CA LYS A 54 5.75 23.04 -30.37
C LYS A 54 6.82 22.03 -29.94
N ALA A 55 8.07 22.47 -29.78
CA ALA A 55 9.15 21.64 -29.26
C ALA A 55 8.85 21.18 -27.82
N TYR A 56 8.49 22.12 -26.94
CA TYR A 56 8.10 21.82 -25.56
C TYR A 56 6.92 20.87 -25.48
N GLU A 57 5.85 21.09 -26.25
CA GLU A 57 4.64 20.25 -26.25
C GLU A 57 4.98 18.79 -26.58
N LYS A 58 5.84 18.58 -27.58
CA LYS A 58 6.30 17.24 -27.96
C LYS A 58 7.08 16.57 -26.83
N GLU A 59 8.05 17.28 -26.26
CA GLU A 59 8.90 16.77 -25.17
C GLU A 59 8.08 16.50 -23.90
N ALA A 60 7.20 17.43 -23.53
CA ALA A 60 6.35 17.33 -22.35
C ALA A 60 5.36 16.16 -22.46
N ARG A 61 4.76 15.93 -23.62
CA ARG A 61 3.91 14.76 -23.87
C ARG A 61 4.69 13.45 -23.71
N SER A 62 5.90 13.38 -24.27
CA SER A 62 6.75 12.20 -24.14
C SER A 62 7.15 11.94 -22.68
N TYR A 63 7.56 12.98 -21.96
CA TYR A 63 7.91 12.90 -20.54
C TYR A 63 6.71 12.43 -19.71
N ASN A 64 5.56 13.08 -19.87
CA ASN A 64 4.34 12.74 -19.13
C ASN A 64 3.89 11.30 -19.42
N SER A 65 3.92 10.87 -20.69
CA SER A 65 3.58 9.48 -21.04
C SER A 65 4.51 8.47 -20.37
N CYS A 66 5.80 8.78 -20.23
CA CYS A 66 6.73 7.94 -19.49
C CYS A 66 6.36 7.87 -18.00
N VAL A 67 6.15 9.03 -17.36
CA VAL A 67 5.83 9.11 -15.92
C VAL A 67 4.55 8.34 -15.61
N VAL A 68 3.49 8.53 -16.41
CA VAL A 68 2.23 7.77 -16.28
C VAL A 68 2.47 6.27 -16.40
N THR A 69 3.27 5.83 -17.38
CA THR A 69 3.57 4.40 -17.56
C THR A 69 4.34 3.82 -16.36
N GLN A 70 5.30 4.56 -15.80
CA GLN A 70 6.04 4.10 -14.62
C GLN A 70 5.15 4.08 -13.38
N ALA A 71 4.32 5.10 -13.19
CA ALA A 71 3.35 5.17 -12.10
C ALA A 71 2.38 3.97 -12.15
N GLN A 72 1.81 3.68 -13.32
CA GLN A 72 0.91 2.52 -13.50
C GLN A 72 1.60 1.19 -13.18
N LYS A 73 2.88 1.03 -13.52
CA LYS A 73 3.64 -0.18 -13.18
C LYS A 73 3.83 -0.31 -11.67
N GLU A 74 4.14 0.78 -10.99
CA GLU A 74 4.30 0.80 -9.54
C GLU A 74 2.96 0.55 -8.83
N GLU A 75 1.89 1.22 -9.26
CA GLU A 75 0.53 1.00 -8.75
C GLU A 75 0.09 -0.47 -8.89
N GLN A 76 0.40 -1.09 -10.03
CA GLN A 76 0.13 -2.51 -10.26
C GLN A 76 0.96 -3.39 -9.33
N ALA A 77 2.26 -3.12 -9.18
CA ALA A 77 3.13 -3.88 -8.29
C ALA A 77 2.65 -3.81 -6.82
N ILE A 78 2.31 -2.60 -6.34
CA ILE A 78 1.75 -2.37 -5.01
C ILE A 78 0.43 -3.14 -4.85
N SER A 79 -0.44 -3.09 -5.84
CA SER A 79 -1.74 -3.77 -5.80
C SER A 79 -1.59 -5.29 -5.70
N GLU A 80 -0.68 -5.88 -6.47
CA GLU A 80 -0.42 -7.33 -6.40
C GLU A 80 0.23 -7.75 -5.08
N GLU A 81 1.21 -6.99 -4.57
CA GLU A 81 1.78 -7.24 -3.25
C GLU A 81 0.71 -7.16 -2.15
N ALA A 82 -0.15 -6.14 -2.20
CA ALA A 82 -1.24 -5.97 -1.24
C ALA A 82 -2.22 -7.15 -1.29
N LYS A 83 -2.62 -7.60 -2.47
CA LYS A 83 -3.48 -8.78 -2.64
C LYS A 83 -2.84 -10.03 -2.04
N GLU A 84 -1.55 -10.26 -2.31
CA GLU A 84 -0.82 -11.41 -1.77
C GLU A 84 -0.79 -11.37 -0.23
N ARG A 85 -0.47 -10.20 0.35
CA ARG A 85 -0.42 -10.01 1.80
C ARG A 85 -1.78 -10.21 2.45
N ILE A 86 -2.85 -9.68 1.86
CA ILE A 86 -4.23 -9.90 2.32
C ILE A 86 -4.59 -11.38 2.24
N GLY A 87 -4.25 -12.06 1.14
CA GLY A 87 -4.47 -13.49 0.97
C GLY A 87 -3.82 -14.33 2.07
N LYS A 88 -2.57 -14.02 2.44
CA LYS A 88 -1.87 -14.68 3.55
C LYS A 88 -2.59 -14.49 4.89
N VAL A 89 -3.00 -13.26 5.19
CA VAL A 89 -3.75 -12.96 6.43
C VAL A 89 -5.07 -13.73 6.45
N HIS A 90 -5.81 -13.73 5.35
CA HIS A 90 -7.08 -14.43 5.24
C HIS A 90 -6.91 -15.95 5.43
N ALA A 91 -5.90 -16.55 4.80
CA ALA A 91 -5.60 -17.97 4.95
C ALA A 91 -5.31 -18.35 6.41
N VAL A 92 -4.54 -17.52 7.13
CA VAL A 92 -4.28 -17.73 8.57
C VAL A 92 -5.57 -17.67 9.37
N THR A 93 -6.42 -16.66 9.14
CA THR A 93 -7.70 -16.52 9.82
C THR A 93 -8.61 -17.73 9.59
N VAL A 94 -8.75 -18.17 8.34
CA VAL A 94 -9.54 -19.35 7.99
C VAL A 94 -9.00 -20.60 8.68
N ALA A 95 -7.68 -20.81 8.68
CA ALA A 95 -7.07 -21.97 9.33
C ALA A 95 -7.32 -21.99 10.85
N VAL A 96 -7.28 -20.82 11.50
CA VAL A 96 -7.61 -20.68 12.92
C VAL A 96 -9.09 -21.01 13.18
N GLN A 97 -10.00 -20.43 12.41
CA GLN A 97 -11.44 -20.68 12.54
C GLN A 97 -11.77 -22.16 12.35
N GLN A 98 -11.20 -22.80 11.32
CA GLN A 98 -11.39 -24.22 11.06
C GLN A 98 -10.91 -25.08 12.23
N ARG A 99 -9.71 -24.79 12.76
CA ARG A 99 -9.17 -25.51 13.92
C ARG A 99 -10.05 -25.36 15.16
N ILE A 100 -10.54 -24.14 15.42
CA ILE A 100 -11.44 -23.89 16.54
C ILE A 100 -12.75 -24.66 16.39
N ALA A 101 -13.36 -24.65 15.20
CA ALA A 101 -14.58 -25.41 14.93
C ALA A 101 -14.38 -26.92 15.12
N THR A 102 -13.28 -27.48 14.61
CA THR A 102 -12.91 -28.89 14.82
C THR A 102 -12.76 -29.21 16.30
N ASN A 103 -12.05 -28.37 17.06
CA ASN A 103 -11.86 -28.57 18.50
C ASN A 103 -13.19 -28.54 19.25
N PHE A 104 -14.10 -27.62 18.94
CA PHE A 104 -15.43 -27.59 19.56
C PHE A 104 -16.24 -28.86 19.26
N SER A 105 -16.21 -29.34 18.02
CA SER A 105 -16.88 -30.59 17.66
C SER A 105 -16.29 -31.78 18.44
N HIS A 106 -14.97 -31.84 18.58
CA HIS A 106 -14.30 -32.90 19.33
C HIS A 106 -14.71 -32.88 20.81
N ILE A 107 -14.54 -31.73 21.47
CA ILE A 107 -14.88 -31.55 22.89
C ILE A 107 -16.35 -31.84 23.14
N SER A 108 -17.26 -31.39 22.26
CA SER A 108 -18.69 -31.68 22.39
C SER A 108 -18.98 -33.19 22.37
N SER A 109 -18.30 -33.94 21.51
CA SER A 109 -18.46 -35.39 21.43
C SER A 109 -17.90 -36.11 22.66
N GLU A 110 -16.74 -35.69 23.18
CA GLU A 110 -16.14 -36.22 24.41
C GLU A 110 -17.04 -35.97 25.62
N LEU A 111 -17.56 -34.74 25.76
CA LEU A 111 -18.48 -34.37 26.84
C LEU A 111 -19.78 -35.19 26.78
N SER A 112 -20.36 -35.38 25.59
CA SER A 112 -21.55 -36.21 25.39
C SER A 112 -21.30 -37.67 25.78
N ALA A 113 -20.17 -38.24 25.37
CA ALA A 113 -19.78 -39.60 25.72
C ALA A 113 -19.54 -39.76 27.23
N ALA A 114 -18.86 -38.80 27.86
CA ALA A 114 -18.64 -38.79 29.30
C ALA A 114 -19.97 -38.68 30.07
N GLY A 115 -20.87 -37.80 29.65
CA GLY A 115 -22.19 -37.63 30.25
C GLY A 115 -23.01 -38.93 30.24
N LYS A 116 -23.03 -39.65 29.10
CA LYS A 116 -23.69 -40.96 29.00
C LYS A 116 -23.09 -41.99 29.97
N LYS A 117 -21.76 -42.06 30.09
CA LYS A 117 -21.09 -42.98 31.01
C LYS A 117 -21.43 -42.68 32.48
N LEU A 118 -21.53 -41.39 32.84
CA LEU A 118 -21.81 -40.97 34.21
C LEU A 118 -23.30 -41.15 34.58
N GLY A 119 -24.23 -40.99 33.63
CA GLY A 119 -25.67 -41.18 33.86
C GLY A 119 -26.15 -42.64 33.92
N HIS A 120 -25.27 -43.62 33.69
CA HIS A 120 -25.56 -45.05 33.83
C HIS A 120 -25.02 -45.65 35.14
N LYS A 121 -24.63 -44.81 36.11
CA LYS A 121 -24.44 -45.16 37.52
C LYS A 121 -25.63 -44.65 38.33
#